data_AF-A0A951X2G3-F1
#
_entry.id   AF-A0A951X2G3-F1
#
_cell.length_a   1.000
_cell.length_b   1.000
_cell.length_c   1.000
_cell.angle_alpha   90.00
_cell.angle_beta   90.00
_cell.angle_gamma   90.00
#
_symmetry.space_group_name_H-M   'P 1'
#
loop_
_entity.id
_entity.type
_entity.pdbx_description
1 polymer ?
#
loop_
_entity_poly.entity_id
_entity_poly.type
_entity_poly.pdbx_seq_one_letter_code
_entity_poly.pdbx_strand_id
1 'polypeptide(L)'
;MSTPSPTTPPATSPSTVPVAGAPVWLELSITADTATKVQVVRYHSSTGEVLDLGAVSTPFTKMVQGRPGREIELTGVLPAGDERVFCQIVIGERLLVRDDGADGRLACRTVIPE
;
A
#
# COMPACT_ATOMS: atom_id res chain seq x y z
N MET A 1 -22.12 -45.08 -45.86
CA MET A 1 -22.27 -43.91 -44.97
C MET A 1 -21.47 -44.19 -43.71
N SER A 2 -20.37 -43.48 -43.49
CA SER A 2 -19.58 -43.56 -42.25
C SER A 2 -19.61 -42.17 -41.64
N THR A 3 -20.16 -42.05 -40.44
CA THR A 3 -20.20 -40.81 -39.66
C THR A 3 -18.76 -40.38 -39.31
N PRO A 4 -18.39 -39.09 -39.53
CA PRO A 4 -17.06 -38.62 -39.19
C PRO A 4 -16.89 -38.54 -37.67
N SER A 5 -15.74 -39.00 -37.16
CA SER A 5 -15.33 -38.84 -35.77
C SER A 5 -15.27 -37.34 -35.42
N PRO A 6 -15.81 -36.90 -34.26
CA PRO A 6 -15.70 -35.53 -33.84
C PRO A 6 -14.26 -35.24 -33.43
N THR A 7 -13.52 -34.51 -34.27
CA THR A 7 -12.22 -33.93 -33.91
C THR A 7 -12.46 -32.88 -32.84
N THR A 8 -12.22 -33.22 -31.57
CA THR A 8 -12.23 -32.25 -30.48
C THR A 8 -11.09 -31.26 -30.70
N PRO A 9 -11.32 -29.94 -30.74
CA PRO A 9 -10.22 -28.98 -30.77
C PRO A 9 -9.40 -29.11 -29.47
N PRO A 10 -8.07 -28.94 -29.50
CA PRO A 10 -7.29 -28.90 -28.28
C PRO A 10 -7.84 -27.77 -27.39
N ALA A 11 -8.13 -28.10 -26.13
CA ALA A 11 -8.48 -27.13 -25.13
C ALA A 11 -7.35 -26.11 -25.03
N THR A 12 -7.60 -24.89 -25.48
CA THR A 12 -6.70 -23.76 -25.26
C THR A 12 -6.65 -23.54 -23.76
N SER A 13 -5.64 -24.11 -23.09
CA SER A 13 -5.31 -23.72 -21.72
C SER A 13 -5.15 -22.19 -21.74
N PRO A 14 -5.88 -21.43 -20.89
CA PRO A 14 -5.57 -20.03 -20.75
C PRO A 14 -4.12 -19.98 -20.25
N SER A 15 -3.22 -19.48 -21.10
CA SER A 15 -1.89 -19.13 -20.67
C SER A 15 -2.06 -18.11 -19.57
N THR A 16 -1.89 -18.54 -18.32
CA THR A 16 -1.72 -17.64 -17.18
C THR A 16 -0.40 -16.95 -17.42
N VAL A 17 -0.44 -15.87 -18.19
CA VAL A 17 0.65 -14.90 -18.24
C VAL A 17 0.91 -14.58 -16.77
N PRO A 18 2.12 -14.85 -16.22
CA PRO A 18 2.44 -14.38 -14.88
C PRO A 18 2.28 -12.87 -14.94
N VAL A 19 1.24 -12.34 -14.29
CA VAL A 19 0.99 -10.90 -14.25
C VAL A 19 2.10 -10.33 -13.38
N ALA A 20 3.23 -9.99 -14.02
CA ALA A 20 4.26 -9.18 -13.42
C ALA A 20 3.58 -7.89 -12.94
N GLY A 21 3.39 -7.76 -11.63
CA GLY A 21 2.72 -6.61 -11.03
C GLY A 21 1.24 -6.77 -10.70
N ALA A 22 0.78 -7.95 -10.28
CA ALA A 22 -0.49 -8.07 -9.57
C ALA A 22 -0.54 -7.08 -8.39
N PRO A 23 -1.66 -6.37 -8.16
CA PRO A 23 -1.73 -5.40 -7.08
C PRO A 23 -1.56 -6.11 -5.74
N VAL A 24 -0.66 -5.59 -4.92
CA VAL A 24 -0.50 -6.02 -3.53
C VAL A 24 -1.29 -5.12 -2.62
N TRP A 25 -1.87 -5.70 -1.59
CA TRP A 25 -2.55 -4.96 -0.55
C TRP A 25 -1.55 -4.54 0.53
N LEU A 26 -1.51 -3.24 0.80
CA LEU A 26 -0.68 -2.63 1.81
C LEU A 26 -1.56 -2.11 2.93
N GLU A 27 -1.17 -2.43 4.15
CA GLU A 27 -1.71 -1.80 5.33
C GLU A 27 -0.82 -0.61 5.70
N LEU A 28 -1.42 0.57 5.72
CA LEU A 28 -0.81 1.79 6.21
C LEU A 28 -1.34 2.01 7.61
N SER A 29 -0.47 2.02 8.63
CA SER A 29 -0.87 2.37 9.98
C SER A 29 -0.08 3.56 10.50
N ILE A 30 -0.78 4.44 11.22
CA ILE A 30 -0.22 5.61 11.85
C ILE A 30 -0.70 5.63 13.29
N THR A 31 0.24 5.65 14.22
CA THR A 31 -0.02 5.76 15.65
C THR A 31 0.73 6.95 16.21
N ALA A 32 0.26 7.51 17.30
CA ALA A 32 0.94 8.59 18.01
C ALA A 32 0.78 8.35 19.50
N ASP A 33 1.67 8.91 20.31
CA ASP A 33 1.62 8.74 21.76
C ASP A 33 0.34 9.36 22.36
N THR A 34 -0.17 10.45 21.76
CA THR A 34 -1.51 10.96 22.07
C THR A 34 -2.47 10.84 20.89
N ALA A 35 -3.75 10.66 21.22
CA ALA A 35 -4.81 10.59 20.23
C ALA A 35 -5.02 11.97 19.61
N THR A 36 -4.56 12.14 18.38
CA THR A 36 -4.45 13.43 17.71
C THR A 36 -4.85 13.33 16.25
N LYS A 37 -5.03 14.48 15.59
CA LYS A 37 -5.34 14.51 14.16
C LYS A 37 -4.05 14.67 13.37
N VAL A 38 -3.55 13.60 12.77
CA VAL A 38 -2.41 13.69 11.85
C VAL A 38 -2.91 14.20 10.52
N GLN A 39 -2.35 15.30 10.02
CA GLN A 39 -2.56 15.69 8.64
C GLN A 39 -1.67 14.83 7.76
N VAL A 40 -2.24 13.78 7.18
CA VAL A 40 -1.49 12.83 6.35
C VAL A 40 -1.47 13.36 4.94
N VAL A 41 -0.32 13.89 4.58
CA VAL A 41 -0.10 14.50 3.28
C VAL A 41 0.61 13.46 2.44
N ARG A 42 -0.07 13.03 1.39
CA ARG A 42 0.54 12.45 0.19
C ARG A 42 1.03 11.02 0.36
N TYR A 43 0.16 10.10 -0.05
CA TYR A 43 0.57 8.79 -0.59
C TYR A 43 1.07 8.99 -2.02
N HIS A 44 2.30 8.56 -2.34
CA HIS A 44 2.73 8.42 -3.73
C HIS A 44 2.46 6.99 -4.21
N SER A 45 1.43 6.84 -5.04
CA SER A 45 1.21 5.61 -5.80
C SER A 45 2.00 5.64 -7.12
N SER A 46 2.30 4.47 -7.69
CA SER A 46 3.00 4.31 -8.96
C SER A 46 2.35 4.95 -10.19
N THR A 47 1.12 5.47 -10.07
CA THR A 47 0.44 6.24 -11.13
C THR A 47 0.65 7.76 -11.00
N GLY A 48 1.42 8.22 -10.01
CA GLY A 48 1.48 9.63 -9.63
C GLY A 48 0.23 10.10 -8.88
N GLU A 49 -0.60 9.16 -8.44
CA GLU A 49 -1.80 9.45 -7.69
C GLU A 49 -1.42 9.86 -6.28
N VAL A 50 -1.65 11.14 -5.99
CA VAL A 50 -1.53 11.72 -4.66
C VAL A 50 -2.86 11.52 -3.95
N LEU A 51 -2.91 10.57 -3.02
CA LEU A 51 -4.06 10.46 -2.12
C LEU A 51 -3.83 11.37 -0.92
N ASP A 52 -4.58 12.46 -0.86
CA ASP A 52 -4.69 13.28 0.34
C ASP A 52 -5.73 12.64 1.26
N LEU A 53 -5.28 12.14 2.41
CA LEU A 53 -6.15 11.52 3.40
C LEU A 53 -6.75 12.56 4.36
N GLY A 54 -6.32 13.82 4.26
CA GLY A 54 -6.70 14.90 5.15
C GLY A 54 -6.20 14.68 6.58
N ALA A 55 -6.95 15.22 7.53
CA ALA A 55 -6.70 15.04 8.95
C ALA A 55 -7.35 13.73 9.43
N VAL A 56 -6.53 12.74 9.76
CA VAL A 56 -6.98 11.45 10.30
C VAL A 56 -6.67 11.36 11.79
N SER A 57 -7.56 10.74 12.58
CA SER A 57 -7.34 10.54 14.01
C SER A 57 -6.42 9.35 14.26
N THR A 58 -5.42 9.48 15.14
CA THR A 58 -4.61 8.35 15.60
C THR A 58 -5.31 7.56 16.71
N PRO A 59 -5.20 6.22 16.72
CA PRO A 59 -4.56 5.38 15.71
C PRO A 59 -5.39 5.30 14.42
N PHE A 60 -4.70 5.36 13.27
CA PHE A 60 -5.31 5.27 11.94
C PHE A 60 -4.73 4.08 11.19
N THR A 61 -5.60 3.28 10.55
CA THR A 61 -5.18 2.20 9.66
C THR A 61 -6.00 2.23 8.38
N LYS A 62 -5.35 2.07 7.23
CA LYS A 62 -5.99 2.02 5.92
C LYS A 62 -5.32 1.03 4.98
N MET A 63 -6.14 0.25 4.30
CA MET A 63 -5.70 -0.64 3.22
C MET A 63 -5.64 0.13 1.91
N VAL A 64 -4.51 0.05 1.21
CA VAL A 64 -4.31 0.60 -0.14
C VAL A 64 -3.76 -0.47 -1.07
N GLN A 65 -4.03 -0.34 -2.37
CA GLN A 65 -3.40 -1.18 -3.38
C GLN A 65 -2.13 -0.51 -3.88
N GLY A 66 -1.04 -1.28 -3.89
CA GLY A 66 0.22 -0.92 -4.51
C GLY A 66 0.65 -1.98 -5.53
N ARG A 67 1.79 -1.76 -6.17
CA ARG A 67 2.35 -2.72 -7.13
C ARG A 67 3.80 -3.08 -6.78
N PRO A 68 4.20 -4.35 -6.87
CA PRO A 68 5.59 -4.77 -6.71
C PRO A 68 6.57 -3.92 -7.54
N GLY A 69 7.73 -3.61 -6.96
CA GLY A 69 8.78 -2.76 -7.53
C GLY A 69 8.50 -1.25 -7.46
N ARG A 70 7.51 -0.80 -6.67
CA ARG A 70 7.11 0.62 -6.61
C ARG A 70 7.33 1.24 -5.24
N GLU A 71 7.70 2.51 -5.24
CA GLU A 71 7.89 3.29 -4.02
C GLU A 71 6.54 3.77 -3.47
N ILE A 72 6.45 3.77 -2.14
CA ILE A 72 5.39 4.36 -1.35
C ILE A 72 6.06 5.32 -0.39
N GLU A 73 5.50 6.51 -0.30
CA GLU A 73 5.86 7.51 0.68
C GLU A 73 4.59 7.91 1.44
N LEU A 74 4.67 7.94 2.78
CA LEU A 74 3.70 8.58 3.66
C LEU A 74 4.39 9.76 4.30
N THR A 75 3.86 10.96 4.11
CA THR A 75 4.28 12.12 4.90
C THR A 75 3.11 12.67 5.70
N GLY A 76 3.43 13.42 6.74
CA GLY A 76 2.39 13.99 7.58
C GLY A 76 2.95 14.85 8.68
N VAL A 77 2.10 15.73 9.18
CA VAL A 77 2.42 16.67 10.24
C VAL A 77 1.32 16.60 11.28
N LEU A 78 1.74 16.55 12.54
CA LEU A 78 0.88 16.58 13.70
C LEU A 78 0.66 18.02 14.13
N PRO A 79 -0.54 18.35 14.63
CA PRO A 79 -0.77 19.61 15.30
C PRO A 79 0.17 19.68 16.52
N ALA A 80 0.76 20.85 16.72
CA ALA A 80 1.76 21.08 17.75
C ALA A 80 1.28 20.59 19.14
N GLY A 81 2.07 19.70 19.76
CA GLY A 81 1.76 19.11 21.07
C GLY A 81 2.08 17.61 21.14
N ASP A 82 2.10 16.93 20.00
CA ASP A 82 2.53 15.53 19.92
C ASP A 82 4.02 15.43 19.59
N GLU A 83 4.78 14.89 20.53
CA GLU A 83 6.23 14.75 20.37
C GLU A 83 6.61 13.56 19.48
N ARG A 84 5.74 12.54 19.38
CA ARG A 84 6.04 11.29 18.69
C ARG A 84 4.87 10.76 17.88
N VAL A 85 5.17 10.52 16.61
CA VAL A 85 4.30 9.80 15.68
C VAL A 85 5.06 8.60 15.14
N PHE A 86 4.32 7.53 14.92
CA PHE A 86 4.80 6.29 14.39
C PHE A 86 4.03 6.02 13.11
N CYS A 87 4.74 5.59 12.10
CA CYS A 87 4.11 5.06 10.90
C CYS A 87 4.68 3.70 10.59
N GLN A 88 3.84 2.86 10.00
CA GLN A 88 4.24 1.56 9.53
C GLN A 88 3.52 1.23 8.23
N ILE A 89 4.23 0.55 7.34
CA ILE A 89 3.69 0.01 6.10
C ILE A 89 3.94 -1.48 6.11
N VAL A 90 2.88 -2.25 5.99
CA VAL A 90 2.90 -3.72 6.06
C VAL A 90 2.28 -4.29 4.77
N ILE A 91 2.85 -5.38 4.26
CA ILE A 91 2.22 -6.19 3.21
C ILE A 91 1.89 -7.55 3.80
N GLY A 92 0.59 -7.84 3.93
CA GLY A 92 0.14 -9.04 4.64
C GLY A 92 0.65 -9.02 6.08
N GLU A 93 1.58 -9.92 6.41
CA GLU A 93 2.21 -10.02 7.74
C GLU A 93 3.63 -9.45 7.78
N ARG A 94 4.14 -8.96 6.65
CA ARG A 94 5.53 -8.48 6.52
C ARG A 94 5.59 -6.97 6.68
N LEU A 95 6.27 -6.52 7.75
CA LEU A 95 6.65 -5.11 7.90
C LEU A 95 7.64 -4.71 6.81
N LEU A 96 7.30 -3.68 6.03
CA LEU A 96 8.19 -3.11 5.02
C LEU A 96 9.03 -1.97 5.59
N VAL A 97 8.35 -1.01 6.23
CA VAL A 97 9.00 0.12 6.88
C VAL A 97 8.24 0.47 8.14
N ARG A 98 9.01 0.91 9.12
CA ARG A 98 8.54 1.59 10.31
C ARG A 98 9.44 2.80 10.50
N ASP A 99 8.83 3.96 10.67
CA ASP A 99 9.55 5.19 10.97
C ASP A 99 8.95 5.83 12.23
N ASP A 100 9.85 6.33 13.07
CA ASP A 100 9.51 7.00 14.32
C ASP A 100 9.72 8.51 14.09
N GLY A 101 8.64 9.18 13.71
CA GLY A 101 8.63 10.61 13.46
C GLY A 101 8.78 11.42 14.74
N ALA A 102 9.86 12.21 14.81
CA ALA A 102 10.10 13.18 15.88
C ALA A 102 9.50 14.55 15.53
N ASP A 103 9.26 15.37 16.56
CA ASP A 103 8.75 16.75 16.42
C ASP A 103 7.40 16.84 15.67
N GLY A 104 6.58 15.79 15.80
CA GLY A 104 5.27 15.73 15.15
C GLY A 104 5.34 15.66 13.62
N ARG A 105 6.45 15.21 13.02
CA ARG A 105 6.56 15.02 11.57
C ARG A 105 6.80 13.55 11.27
N LEU A 106 6.07 13.00 10.30
CA LEU A 106 6.28 11.63 9.80
C LEU A 106 6.73 11.68 8.33
N ALA A 107 7.69 10.81 7.98
CA ALA A 107 8.16 10.64 6.61
C ALA A 107 8.61 9.18 6.40
N CYS A 108 7.71 8.36 5.85
CA CYS A 108 7.82 6.92 5.86
C CYS A 108 7.85 6.44 4.43
N ARG A 109 9.02 5.99 3.97
CA ARG A 109 9.24 5.63 2.57
C ARG A 109 9.72 4.20 2.45
N THR A 110 9.12 3.45 1.54
CA THR A 110 9.55 2.08 1.21
C THR A 110 9.28 1.73 -0.24
N VAL A 111 10.00 0.76 -0.76
CA VAL A 111 9.68 0.12 -2.03
C VAL A 111 8.97 -1.20 -1.76
N ILE A 112 7.90 -1.46 -2.51
CA ILE A 112 7.18 -2.72 -2.50
C ILE A 112 8.10 -3.78 -3.14
N PRO A 113 8.47 -4.86 -2.43
CA PRO A 113 9.29 -5.92 -2.99
C PRO A 113 8.59 -6.61 -4.17
N GLU A 114 9.38 -7.07 -5.16
CA GLU A 114 8.93 -7.86 -6.33
C GLU A 114 8.41 -9.26 -5.94
#